data_AF-A0AAE3YMA6-F1
#
_entry.id   AF-A0AAE3YMA6-F1
#
_cell.length_a   1.000
_cell.length_b   1.000
_cell.length_c   1.000
_cell.angle_alpha   90.00
_cell.angle_beta   90.00
_cell.angle_gamma   90.00
#
_symmetry.space_group_name_H-M   'P 1'
#
loop_
_entity.id
_entity.type
_entity.pdbx_description
1 polymer ?
#
loop_
_entity_poly.entity_id
_entity_poly.type
_entity_poly.pdbx_seq_one_letter_code
_entity_poly.pdbx_strand_id
1 'polypeptide(L)'
;MVLRRLSALAAAVALLLGGVLVAASPAQAAVRVLYYDASTAQEFASVVHQGAQIWNARVTNVRLDPVPAGRTPNIRVYADNGWPRAYVTSLGNGRWYMGREATSQGYYQPRIAAHEFGHLLGLPDRRTGLCGDLMSGSSAPVSCTNPNPNSAEIRQVDAAFAGSLATAGTYVWR
;
A
#
# COMPACT_ATOMS: atom_id res chain seq x y z
N MET A 1 46.58 -37.51 -51.31
CA MET A 1 46.19 -36.09 -51.41
C MET A 1 44.68 -36.05 -51.69
N VAL A 2 43.87 -36.22 -50.65
CA VAL A 2 43.00 -35.21 -50.00
C VAL A 2 41.82 -34.74 -50.88
N LEU A 3 40.64 -35.32 -50.60
CA LEU A 3 39.31 -34.74 -50.85
C LEU A 3 38.98 -33.70 -49.76
N ARG A 4 38.30 -32.61 -50.12
CA ARG A 4 37.42 -31.75 -49.27
C ARG A 4 36.75 -30.73 -50.18
N ARG A 5 35.50 -30.90 -50.63
CA ARG A 5 34.19 -30.62 -50.00
C ARG A 5 33.99 -29.20 -49.43
N LEU A 6 33.17 -28.45 -50.18
CA LEU A 6 31.97 -27.67 -49.80
C LEU A 6 32.08 -26.40 -48.95
N SER A 7 31.73 -25.29 -49.62
CA SER A 7 30.64 -24.35 -49.29
C SER A 7 30.65 -23.62 -47.95
N ALA A 8 30.83 -22.29 -48.00
CA ALA A 8 30.42 -21.36 -46.96
C ALA A 8 29.38 -20.37 -47.51
N LEU A 9 28.33 -20.19 -46.72
CA LEU A 9 27.02 -19.61 -47.02
C LEU A 9 27.02 -18.11 -47.32
N ALA A 10 25.98 -17.73 -48.07
CA ALA A 10 25.58 -16.40 -48.49
C ALA A 10 25.43 -15.37 -47.35
N ALA A 11 25.91 -14.15 -47.61
CA ALA A 11 25.63 -12.97 -46.80
C ALA A 11 24.17 -12.51 -47.01
N ALA A 12 23.47 -12.27 -45.90
CA ALA A 12 22.08 -11.86 -45.87
C ALA A 12 21.88 -10.43 -46.39
N VAL A 13 20.87 -10.26 -47.26
CA VAL A 13 20.43 -8.99 -47.84
C VAL A 13 19.69 -8.17 -46.79
N ALA A 14 20.15 -6.95 -46.53
CA ALA A 14 19.44 -5.95 -45.73
C ALA A 14 18.38 -5.25 -46.58
N LEU A 15 17.10 -5.56 -46.33
CA LEU A 15 15.95 -4.82 -46.89
C LEU A 15 15.52 -3.74 -45.90
N LEU A 16 15.84 -2.50 -46.26
CA LEU A 16 15.40 -1.25 -45.65
C LEU A 16 13.90 -1.06 -45.88
N LEU A 17 13.06 -1.54 -44.96
CA LEU A 17 11.68 -1.12 -44.81
C LEU A 17 11.60 -0.17 -43.61
N GLY A 18 11.26 1.09 -43.88
CA GLY A 18 11.07 2.15 -42.88
C GLY A 18 9.91 1.85 -41.95
N GLY A 19 10.11 0.95 -40.99
CA GLY A 19 9.25 0.80 -39.84
C GLY A 19 9.53 1.92 -38.86
N VAL A 20 8.66 2.93 -38.81
CA VAL A 20 8.61 3.85 -37.68
C VAL A 20 8.20 3.01 -36.48
N LEU A 21 9.16 2.59 -35.65
CA LEU A 21 8.88 2.01 -34.35
C LEU A 21 8.26 3.12 -33.51
N VAL A 22 6.94 3.26 -33.55
CA VAL A 22 6.22 4.02 -32.54
C VAL A 22 6.44 3.28 -31.23
N ALA A 23 7.39 3.77 -30.44
CA ALA A 23 7.58 3.30 -29.07
C ALA A 23 6.27 3.54 -28.33
N ALA A 24 5.48 2.49 -28.13
CA ALA A 24 4.31 2.56 -27.27
C ALA A 24 4.80 3.00 -25.89
N SER A 25 4.39 4.19 -25.45
CA SER A 25 4.64 4.61 -24.08
C SER A 25 4.06 3.55 -23.15
N PRO A 26 4.79 3.11 -22.11
CA PRO A 26 4.22 2.16 -21.15
C PRO A 26 2.92 2.75 -20.61
N ALA A 27 1.81 2.05 -20.78
CA ALA A 27 0.53 2.49 -20.25
C ALA A 27 0.69 2.63 -18.73
N GLN A 28 0.55 3.85 -18.21
CA GLN A 28 0.57 4.08 -16.77
C GLN A 28 -0.60 3.29 -16.17
N ALA A 29 -0.32 2.38 -15.25
CA ALA A 29 -1.37 1.64 -14.55
C ALA A 29 -2.33 2.65 -13.89
N ALA A 30 -3.63 2.45 -14.07
CA ALA A 30 -4.63 3.33 -13.46
C ALA A 30 -4.53 3.26 -11.92
N VAL A 31 -4.67 4.41 -11.25
CA VAL A 31 -4.68 4.50 -9.78
C VAL A 31 -5.78 3.61 -9.23
N ARG A 32 -5.44 2.66 -8.35
CA ARG A 32 -6.42 1.78 -7.73
C ARG A 32 -7.14 2.51 -6.61
N VAL A 33 -8.46 2.69 -6.74
CA VAL A 33 -9.28 3.25 -5.67
C VAL A 33 -9.77 2.12 -4.75
N LEU A 34 -9.46 2.24 -3.46
CA LEU A 34 -9.94 1.37 -2.40
C LEU A 34 -10.99 2.12 -1.58
N TYR A 35 -12.16 1.53 -1.45
CA TYR A 35 -13.26 2.12 -0.69
C TYR A 35 -13.22 1.63 0.75
N TYR A 36 -13.22 2.56 1.71
CA TYR A 36 -13.30 2.24 3.14
C TYR A 36 -14.64 2.69 3.74
N ASP A 37 -15.13 1.90 4.69
CA ASP A 37 -16.29 2.22 5.50
C ASP A 37 -15.87 2.54 6.93
N ALA A 38 -16.09 3.79 7.35
CA ALA A 38 -15.81 4.29 8.69
C ALA A 38 -17.08 4.47 9.55
N SER A 39 -18.26 4.08 9.05
CA SER A 39 -19.54 4.27 9.76
C SER A 39 -19.61 3.54 11.10
N THR A 40 -18.80 2.49 11.28
CA THR A 40 -18.70 1.71 12.52
C THR A 40 -17.45 2.01 13.36
N ALA A 41 -16.69 3.06 12.98
CA ALA A 41 -15.53 3.55 13.73
C ALA A 41 -15.90 4.44 14.93
N GLN A 42 -17.19 4.62 15.20
CA GLN A 42 -17.72 5.35 16.36
C GLN A 42 -17.13 6.78 16.44
N GLU A 43 -16.58 7.18 17.58
CA GLU A 43 -15.98 8.52 17.79
C GLU A 43 -14.75 8.79 16.92
N PHE A 44 -14.17 7.76 16.29
CA PHE A 44 -12.92 7.88 15.54
C PHE A 44 -13.11 8.10 14.04
N ALA A 45 -14.34 8.22 13.53
CA ALA A 45 -14.59 8.37 12.09
C ALA A 45 -13.77 9.51 11.45
N SER A 46 -13.67 10.67 12.11
CA SER A 46 -12.86 11.80 11.64
C SER A 46 -11.36 11.47 11.55
N VAL A 47 -10.83 10.73 12.52
CA VAL A 47 -9.43 10.27 12.55
C VAL A 47 -9.16 9.24 11.46
N VAL A 48 -10.11 8.35 11.19
CA VAL A 48 -10.02 7.40 10.08
C VAL A 48 -9.89 8.15 8.75
N HIS A 49 -10.72 9.18 8.53
CA HIS A 49 -10.61 10.03 7.35
C HIS A 49 -9.23 10.71 7.26
N GLN A 50 -8.69 11.22 8.37
CA GLN A 50 -7.35 11.82 8.39
C GLN A 50 -6.27 10.79 8.03
N GLY A 51 -6.33 9.57 8.56
CA GLY A 51 -5.40 8.48 8.23
C GLY A 51 -5.41 8.14 6.74
N ALA A 52 -6.59 8.09 6.12
CA ALA A 52 -6.73 7.90 4.68
C ALA A 52 -6.13 9.06 3.88
N GLN A 53 -6.37 10.31 4.29
CA GLN A 53 -5.81 11.49 3.60
C GLN A 53 -4.28 11.56 3.70
N ILE A 54 -3.69 11.11 4.81
CA ILE A 54 -2.23 11.03 4.97
C ILE A 54 -1.61 10.15 3.88
N TRP A 55 -2.21 9.00 3.59
CA TRP A 55 -1.77 8.14 2.50
C TRP A 55 -2.00 8.78 1.13
N ASN A 56 -3.21 9.28 0.87
CA ASN A 56 -3.56 9.91 -0.42
C ASN A 56 -2.63 11.08 -0.80
N ALA A 57 -2.06 11.77 0.19
CA ALA A 57 -1.11 12.86 -0.05
C ALA A 57 0.32 12.40 -0.40
N ARG A 58 0.62 11.09 -0.36
CA ARG A 58 2.00 10.55 -0.37
C ARG A 58 2.24 9.45 -1.38
N VAL A 59 1.23 8.62 -1.67
CA VAL A 59 1.33 7.54 -2.66
C VAL A 59 0.60 7.93 -3.94
N THR A 60 1.01 7.36 -5.07
CA THR A 60 0.49 7.72 -6.39
C THR A 60 -0.31 6.60 -7.05
N ASN A 61 -0.05 5.33 -6.69
CA ASN A 61 -0.66 4.18 -7.37
C ASN A 61 -1.94 3.66 -6.70
N VAL A 62 -2.29 4.18 -5.52
CA VAL A 62 -3.50 3.81 -4.77
C VAL A 62 -4.13 5.04 -4.12
N ARG A 63 -5.46 5.02 -3.99
CA ARG A 63 -6.23 6.05 -3.31
C ARG A 63 -7.27 5.42 -2.38
N LEU A 64 -7.41 5.96 -1.18
CA LEU A 64 -8.41 5.58 -0.18
C LEU A 64 -9.57 6.59 -0.20
N ASP A 65 -10.77 6.14 -0.54
CA ASP A 65 -11.98 6.99 -0.53
C ASP A 65 -13.07 6.39 0.38
N PRO A 66 -13.90 7.23 1.04
CA PRO A 66 -15.10 6.73 1.71
C PRO A 66 -15.99 5.96 0.74
N VAL A 67 -16.56 4.85 1.20
CA VAL A 67 -17.47 4.07 0.38
C VAL A 67 -18.75 4.86 0.09
N PRO A 68 -19.19 4.97 -1.18
CA PRO A 68 -20.49 5.55 -1.50
C PRO A 68 -21.62 4.60 -1.11
N ALA A 69 -22.81 5.15 -0.88
CA ALA A 69 -24.01 4.36 -0.60
C ALA A 69 -24.26 3.31 -1.70
N GLY A 70 -24.66 2.10 -1.30
CA GLY A 70 -24.94 0.99 -2.22
C GLY A 70 -23.72 0.27 -2.79
N ARG A 71 -22.50 0.60 -2.35
CA ARG A 71 -21.27 -0.11 -2.73
C ARG A 71 -20.70 -0.92 -1.56
N THR A 72 -20.18 -2.11 -1.86
CA THR A 72 -19.41 -2.90 -0.89
C THR A 72 -18.02 -2.30 -0.69
N PRO A 73 -17.59 -1.98 0.55
CA PRO A 73 -16.25 -1.46 0.81
C PRO A 73 -15.19 -2.56 0.70
N ASN A 74 -13.98 -2.17 0.31
CA ASN A 74 -12.78 -3.00 0.41
C ASN A 74 -12.32 -3.14 1.87
N ILE A 75 -12.40 -2.04 2.63
CA ILE A 75 -11.89 -1.94 3.99
C ILE A 75 -13.03 -1.54 4.92
N ARG A 76 -13.24 -2.28 6.01
CA ARG A 76 -14.17 -1.87 7.09
C ARG A 76 -13.38 -1.44 8.32
N VAL A 77 -13.76 -0.31 8.90
CA VAL A 77 -13.10 0.24 10.08
C VAL A 77 -14.07 0.24 11.24
N TYR A 78 -13.65 -0.39 12.33
CA TYR A 78 -14.41 -0.52 13.57
C TYR A 78 -13.71 0.21 14.71
N ALA A 79 -14.41 0.38 15.83
CA ALA A 79 -13.79 0.78 17.09
C ALA A 79 -14.20 -0.16 18.22
N ASP A 80 -13.27 -0.46 19.12
CA ASP A 80 -13.53 -1.24 20.34
C ASP A 80 -12.56 -0.90 21.48
N ASN A 81 -12.67 -1.65 22.58
CA ASN A 81 -11.94 -1.38 23.82
C ASN A 81 -10.55 -2.04 23.88
N GLY A 82 -10.09 -2.72 22.82
CA GLY A 82 -8.78 -3.37 22.79
C GLY A 82 -7.69 -2.50 22.18
N TRP A 83 -6.57 -3.14 21.84
CA TRP A 83 -5.51 -2.53 21.02
C TRP A 83 -5.90 -2.43 19.53
N PRO A 84 -5.37 -1.43 18.81
CA PRO A 84 -5.48 -1.35 17.37
C PRO A 84 -4.90 -2.59 16.68
N ARG A 85 -5.55 -3.00 15.59
CA ARG A 85 -5.20 -4.23 14.86
C ARG A 85 -5.86 -4.26 13.49
N ALA A 86 -5.15 -4.84 12.53
CA ALA A 86 -5.59 -5.03 11.16
C ALA A 86 -5.67 -6.52 10.79
N TYR A 87 -6.75 -6.88 10.11
CA TYR A 87 -7.00 -8.19 9.53
C TYR A 87 -7.02 -8.01 8.01
N VAL A 88 -5.90 -8.34 7.35
CA VAL A 88 -5.70 -8.17 5.91
C VAL A 88 -6.06 -9.46 5.19
N THR A 89 -7.14 -9.43 4.41
CA THR A 89 -7.57 -10.59 3.61
C THR A 89 -6.75 -10.70 2.33
N SER A 90 -6.47 -9.57 1.69
CA SER A 90 -5.58 -9.45 0.53
C SER A 90 -5.15 -8.00 0.37
N LEU A 91 -4.22 -7.70 -0.55
CA LEU A 91 -3.78 -6.34 -0.78
C LEU A 91 -4.95 -5.39 -1.08
N GLY A 92 -5.14 -4.42 -0.18
CA GLY A 92 -6.21 -3.43 -0.21
C GLY A 92 -7.56 -3.88 0.36
N ASN A 93 -7.70 -5.11 0.88
CA ASN A 93 -8.96 -5.65 1.39
C ASN A 93 -8.83 -6.21 2.81
N GLY A 94 -9.82 -5.92 3.65
CA GLY A 94 -9.85 -6.45 5.01
C GLY A 94 -10.64 -5.57 5.97
N ARG A 95 -10.24 -5.58 7.23
CA ARG A 95 -10.78 -4.71 8.27
C ARG A 95 -9.72 -4.33 9.28
N TRP A 96 -9.90 -3.23 9.98
CA TRP A 96 -9.08 -2.90 11.12
C TRP A 96 -9.90 -2.22 12.21
N TYR A 97 -9.37 -2.24 13.43
CA TYR A 97 -10.01 -1.69 14.62
C TYR A 97 -9.19 -0.52 15.15
N MET A 98 -9.85 0.60 15.34
CA MET A 98 -9.35 1.66 16.20
C MET A 98 -9.54 1.24 17.65
N GLY A 99 -8.43 0.92 18.32
CA GLY A 99 -8.45 0.41 19.68
C GLY A 99 -8.34 1.52 20.73
N ARG A 100 -9.34 1.62 21.62
CA ARG A 100 -9.35 2.63 22.69
C ARG A 100 -8.19 2.48 23.66
N GLU A 101 -7.67 1.27 23.84
CA GLU A 101 -6.59 1.01 24.78
C GLU A 101 -5.32 1.80 24.43
N ALA A 102 -4.92 1.83 23.15
CA ALA A 102 -3.78 2.66 22.72
C ALA A 102 -4.07 4.15 22.87
N THR A 103 -5.28 4.59 22.53
CA THR A 103 -5.63 6.01 22.64
C THR A 103 -5.68 6.50 24.08
N SER A 104 -6.13 5.67 25.02
CA SER A 104 -6.16 5.99 26.46
C SER A 104 -4.76 5.98 27.08
N GLN A 105 -3.84 5.21 26.51
CA GLN A 105 -2.41 5.25 26.85
C GLN A 105 -1.68 6.47 26.25
N GLY A 106 -2.36 7.33 25.48
CA GLY A 106 -1.83 8.59 24.97
C GLY A 106 -1.22 8.52 23.58
N TYR A 107 -1.32 7.39 22.88
CA TYR A 107 -0.82 7.31 21.50
C TYR A 107 -1.64 8.19 20.55
N TYR A 108 -0.93 8.83 19.61
CA TYR A 108 -1.52 9.80 18.70
C TYR A 108 -2.48 9.14 17.69
N GLN A 109 -3.77 9.48 17.78
CA GLN A 109 -4.82 8.80 17.04
C GLN A 109 -4.63 8.82 15.51
N PRO A 110 -4.24 9.93 14.85
CA PRO A 110 -3.96 9.91 13.42
C PRO A 110 -2.79 9.01 13.02
N ARG A 111 -1.78 8.85 13.88
CA ARG A 111 -0.67 7.90 13.65
C ARG A 111 -1.16 6.46 13.70
N ILE A 112 -2.02 6.11 14.66
CA ILE A 112 -2.66 4.79 14.73
C ILE A 112 -3.43 4.51 13.43
N ALA A 113 -4.34 5.40 13.04
CA ALA A 113 -5.16 5.21 11.84
C ALA A 113 -4.32 5.07 10.57
N ALA A 114 -3.30 5.92 10.38
CA ALA A 114 -2.39 5.82 9.24
C ALA A 114 -1.59 4.50 9.25
N HIS A 115 -1.12 4.06 10.42
CA HIS A 115 -0.42 2.79 10.57
C HIS A 115 -1.31 1.60 10.18
N GLU A 116 -2.53 1.53 10.70
CA GLU A 116 -3.45 0.43 10.40
C GLU A 116 -3.82 0.38 8.91
N PHE A 117 -4.03 1.55 8.27
CA PHE A 117 -4.16 1.60 6.81
C PHE A 117 -2.90 1.08 6.10
N GLY A 118 -1.70 1.35 6.62
CA GLY A 118 -0.44 0.84 6.08
C GLY A 118 -0.43 -0.69 5.94
N HIS A 119 -1.02 -1.42 6.88
CA HIS A 119 -1.18 -2.88 6.77
C HIS A 119 -2.09 -3.29 5.61
N LEU A 120 -3.23 -2.62 5.44
CA LEU A 120 -4.14 -2.87 4.31
C LEU A 120 -3.47 -2.53 2.97
N LEU A 121 -2.51 -1.60 2.98
CA LEU A 121 -1.69 -1.22 1.83
C LEU A 121 -0.44 -2.11 1.62
N GLY A 122 -0.29 -3.19 2.41
CA GLY A 122 0.74 -4.22 2.19
C GLY A 122 2.02 -4.02 2.99
N LEU A 123 2.04 -3.12 3.99
CA LEU A 123 3.20 -2.94 4.85
C LEU A 123 3.11 -3.83 6.10
N PRO A 124 4.13 -4.63 6.42
CA PRO A 124 4.19 -5.32 7.69
C PRO A 124 4.59 -4.37 8.83
N ASP A 125 4.33 -4.80 10.06
CA ASP A 125 5.00 -4.24 11.24
C ASP A 125 6.54 -4.30 11.06
N ARG A 126 7.24 -3.21 11.37
CA ARG A 126 8.71 -3.14 11.33
C ARG A 126 9.38 -2.98 12.69
N ARG A 127 8.61 -2.58 13.72
CA ARG A 127 9.01 -2.48 15.13
C ARG A 127 10.39 -1.85 15.39
N THR A 128 10.78 -0.85 14.60
CA THR A 128 12.12 -0.24 14.67
C THR A 128 12.32 0.70 15.87
N GLY A 129 11.24 1.08 16.57
CA GLY A 129 11.26 2.11 17.61
C GLY A 129 11.40 3.54 17.09
N LEU A 130 11.61 3.74 15.79
CA LEU A 130 11.84 5.05 15.21
C LEU A 130 10.51 5.77 14.95
N CYS A 131 10.39 7.01 15.43
CA CYS A 131 9.21 7.84 15.17
C CYS A 131 9.03 8.21 13.69
N GLY A 132 10.14 8.28 12.95
CA GLY A 132 10.15 8.53 11.51
C GLY A 132 9.54 7.38 10.68
N ASP A 133 9.54 6.17 11.21
CA ASP A 133 8.92 5.01 10.57
C ASP A 133 7.47 4.92 11.03
N LEU A 134 6.50 4.98 10.11
CA LEU A 134 5.10 4.84 10.48
C LEU A 134 4.82 3.42 10.98
N MET A 135 5.41 2.43 10.31
CA MET A 135 5.21 1.01 10.59
C MET A 135 6.05 0.50 11.78
N SER A 136 6.78 1.37 12.48
CA SER A 136 7.28 1.05 13.83
C SER A 136 6.14 0.95 14.84
N GLY A 137 4.98 1.56 14.55
CA GLY A 137 3.79 1.46 15.38
C GLY A 137 4.05 1.88 16.81
N SER A 138 3.64 1.06 17.76
CA SER A 138 3.77 1.34 19.20
C SER A 138 5.14 1.01 19.78
N SER A 139 6.04 0.40 19.00
CA SER A 139 7.45 0.30 19.41
C SER A 139 8.13 1.67 19.48
N ALA A 140 7.62 2.67 18.75
CA ALA A 140 8.00 4.07 18.93
C ALA A 140 7.37 4.63 20.20
N PRO A 141 8.04 5.54 20.92
CA PRO A 141 7.54 6.07 22.20
C PRO A 141 6.18 6.74 22.03
N VAL A 142 5.35 6.74 23.09
CA VAL A 142 4.03 7.41 23.12
C VAL A 142 4.11 8.89 22.73
N SER A 143 5.23 9.56 22.99
CA SER A 143 5.48 10.96 22.58
C SER A 143 5.62 11.13 21.06
N CYS A 144 5.74 10.04 20.29
CA CYS A 144 5.80 10.09 18.85
C CYS A 144 4.43 10.40 18.23
N THR A 145 4.31 11.58 17.65
CA THR A 145 3.07 12.05 17.00
C THR A 145 3.17 12.08 15.47
N ASN A 146 4.31 11.71 14.87
CA ASN A 146 4.46 11.69 13.41
C ASN A 146 3.50 10.65 12.80
N PRO A 147 2.51 11.03 11.98
CA PRO A 147 1.58 10.07 11.41
C PRO A 147 1.95 9.69 9.97
N ASN A 148 3.08 10.19 9.46
CA ASN A 148 3.42 10.12 8.04
C ASN A 148 4.33 8.93 7.75
N PRO A 149 4.06 8.16 6.69
CA PRO A 149 5.00 7.13 6.22
C PRO A 149 6.28 7.76 5.70
N ASN A 150 7.39 7.07 5.91
CA ASN A 150 8.69 7.46 5.38
C ASN A 150 8.79 7.12 3.88
N SER A 151 9.88 7.56 3.23
CA SER A 151 10.05 7.36 1.78
C SER A 151 10.14 5.88 1.36
N ALA A 152 10.63 4.98 2.23
CA ALA A 152 10.72 3.57 1.93
C ALA A 152 9.35 2.88 2.01
N GLU A 153 8.55 3.23 3.02
CA GLU A 153 7.16 2.78 3.19
C GLU A 153 6.30 3.23 2.02
N ILE A 154 6.43 4.50 1.59
CA ILE A 154 5.73 5.03 0.40
C ILE A 154 6.10 4.22 -0.85
N ARG A 155 7.39 4.05 -1.13
CA ARG A 155 7.85 3.29 -2.31
C ARG A 155 7.35 1.84 -2.31
N GLN A 156 7.29 1.20 -1.14
CA GLN A 156 6.79 -0.18 -1.04
C GLN A 156 5.29 -0.25 -1.36
N VAL A 157 4.48 0.70 -0.87
CA VAL A 157 3.06 0.78 -1.24
C VAL A 157 2.91 1.05 -2.73
N ASP A 158 3.60 2.05 -3.28
CA ASP A 158 3.50 2.33 -4.72
C ASP A 158 3.92 1.14 -5.58
N ALA A 159 4.97 0.40 -5.19
CA ALA A 159 5.38 -0.82 -5.87
C ALA A 159 4.32 -1.94 -5.76
N ALA A 160 3.71 -2.13 -4.59
CA ALA A 160 2.67 -3.14 -4.39
C ALA A 160 1.43 -2.87 -5.25
N PHE A 161 1.12 -1.60 -5.54
CA PHE A 161 0.00 -1.19 -6.37
C PHE A 161 0.37 -0.92 -7.85
N ALA A 162 1.65 -1.05 -8.23
CA ALA A 162 2.10 -0.93 -9.62
C ALA A 162 1.91 -2.22 -10.44
N GLY A 163 1.70 -3.38 -9.80
CA GLY A 163 1.58 -4.68 -10.45
C GLY A 163 1.26 -5.81 -9.46
N SER A 164 0.56 -6.84 -9.92
CA SER A 164 -0.23 -7.84 -9.18
C SER A 164 0.49 -8.73 -8.15
N LEU A 165 0.96 -8.17 -7.03
CA LEU A 165 1.43 -8.95 -5.87
C LEU A 165 0.47 -8.75 -4.69
N ALA A 166 -0.30 -9.78 -4.33
CA ALA A 166 -1.15 -9.79 -3.14
C ALA A 166 -0.48 -10.57 -2.01
N THR A 167 -0.45 -9.99 -0.80
CA THR A 167 -0.06 -10.67 0.46
C THR A 167 -1.23 -10.63 1.44
N ALA A 168 -1.42 -11.69 2.22
CA ALA A 168 -2.46 -11.81 3.25
C ALA A 168 -1.81 -11.94 4.64
N GLY A 169 -2.46 -11.46 5.70
CA GLY A 169 -1.89 -11.48 7.05
C GLY A 169 -2.79 -10.86 8.13
N THR A 170 -2.43 -11.07 9.40
CA THR A 170 -3.02 -10.37 10.54
C THR A 170 -1.92 -9.62 11.27
N TYR A 171 -2.13 -8.33 11.51
CA TYR A 171 -1.18 -7.44 12.17
C TYR A 171 -1.84 -6.84 13.41
N VAL A 172 -1.07 -6.71 14.48
CA VAL A 172 -1.54 -6.17 15.75
C VAL A 172 -0.57 -5.08 16.15
N TRP A 173 -1.09 -3.89 16.42
CA TRP A 173 -0.32 -2.81 17.01
C TRP A 173 0.12 -3.26 18.40
N ARG A 174 1.42 -3.49 18.57
CA ARG A 174 2.07 -3.80 19.86
C ARG A 174 3.38 -3.05 19.94
#